data_AF-W2CR54-F1
#
_entry.id   AF-W2CR54-F1
#
_cell.length_a   1.000
_cell.length_b   1.000
_cell.length_c   1.000
_cell.angle_alpha   90.00
_cell.angle_beta   90.00
_cell.angle_gamma   90.00
#
_symmetry.space_group_name_H-M   'P 1'
#
loop_
_entity.id
_entity.type
_entity.pdbx_description
1 polymer ?
#
loop_
_entity_poly.entity_id
_entity_poly.type
_entity_poly.pdbx_seq_one_letter_code
_entity_poly.pdbx_strand_id
1 'polypeptide(L)'
;MISVSFTDEELTKISAAIEQINTILKGKAINLTPEDRRQYGSIADRNKLLVDKAKFYMEKAPHTVPKTIDKAEFDRDYAARGQVETPLRELTMVAEKLRDTKTLLDYDNLQTATPQSVGSI
;
A
#
# COMPACT_ATOMS: atom_id res chain seq x y z
N MET A 1 -9.33 19.82 20.14
CA MET A 1 -7.95 19.89 19.63
C MET A 1 -7.17 18.71 20.19
N ILE A 2 -6.27 18.14 19.40
CA ILE A 2 -5.39 17.07 19.84
C ILE A 2 -4.07 17.66 20.34
N SER A 3 -3.38 16.97 21.24
CA SER A 3 -2.02 17.33 21.65
C SER A 3 -1.13 16.11 21.45
N VAL A 4 -0.30 16.17 20.42
CA VAL A 4 0.61 15.10 20.02
C VAL A 4 1.97 15.72 19.71
N SER A 5 3.02 15.08 20.20
CA SER A 5 4.41 15.44 19.94
C SER A 5 5.24 14.16 19.84
N PHE A 6 6.27 14.19 19.00
CA PHE A 6 7.24 13.10 18.87
C PHE A 6 8.59 13.59 19.36
N THR A 7 9.27 12.77 20.14
CA THR A 7 10.66 12.99 20.53
C THR A 7 11.59 12.71 19.34
N ASP A 8 12.80 13.30 19.37
CA ASP A 8 13.81 13.04 18.35
C ASP A 8 14.18 11.54 18.26
N GLU A 9 14.16 10.83 19.39
CA GLU A 9 14.41 9.38 19.45
C GLU A 9 13.31 8.60 18.70
N GLU A 10 12.04 8.94 18.90
CA GLU A 10 10.92 8.31 18.20
C GLU A 10 10.98 8.57 16.70
N LEU A 11 11.25 9.81 16.29
CA LEU A 11 11.41 10.16 14.88
C LEU A 11 12.57 9.40 14.24
N THR A 12 13.69 9.28 14.95
CA THR A 12 14.85 8.50 14.49
C THR A 12 14.50 7.02 14.30
N LYS A 13 13.75 6.42 15.23
CA LYS A 13 13.30 5.02 15.12
C LYS A 13 12.36 4.82 13.93
N ILE A 14 11.44 5.76 13.68
CA ILE A 14 10.56 5.72 12.52
C ILE A 14 11.36 5.77 11.22
N SER A 15 12.30 6.71 11.10
CA SER A 15 13.16 6.85 9.92
C SER A 15 14.01 5.59 9.68
N ALA A 16 14.60 5.03 10.73
CA ALA A 16 15.40 3.80 10.64
C ALA A 16 14.55 2.59 10.18
N ALA A 17 13.31 2.47 10.66
CA ALA A 17 12.40 1.41 10.22
C ALA A 17 12.03 1.54 8.74
N ILE A 18 11.76 2.77 8.27
CA ILE A 18 11.48 3.05 6.86
C ILE A 18 12.69 2.70 5.99
N GLU A 19 13.90 3.06 6.41
CA GLU A 19 15.14 2.73 5.69
C GLU A 19 15.38 1.22 5.59
N GLN A 20 15.12 0.47 6.67
CA GLN A 20 15.22 -0.99 6.66
C GLN A 20 14.23 -1.61 5.68
N ILE A 21 12.98 -1.15 5.65
CA ILE A 21 11.97 -1.61 4.68
C ILE A 21 12.44 -1.32 3.26
N ASN A 22 12.89 -0.10 2.97
CA ASN A 22 13.39 0.26 1.64
C ASN A 22 14.58 -0.59 1.20
N THR A 23 15.49 -0.91 2.13
CA THR A 23 16.64 -1.77 1.87
C THR A 23 16.22 -3.19 1.51
N ILE A 24 15.23 -3.76 2.23
CA ILE A 24 14.70 -5.11 1.95
C ILE A 24 14.00 -5.17 0.58
N LEU A 25 13.29 -4.10 0.22
CA LEU A 25 12.54 -4.00 -1.04
C LEU A 25 13.42 -3.67 -2.25
N LYS A 26 14.67 -3.25 -2.04
CA LYS A 26 15.60 -2.87 -3.11
C LYS A 26 15.80 -4.02 -4.10
N GLY A 27 15.55 -3.75 -5.38
CA GLY A 27 15.66 -4.74 -6.46
C GLY A 27 14.51 -5.76 -6.52
N LYS A 28 13.50 -5.65 -5.64
CA LYS A 28 12.32 -6.54 -5.60
C LYS A 28 11.03 -5.78 -5.86
N ALA A 29 10.89 -4.60 -5.27
CA ALA A 29 9.74 -3.72 -5.48
C ALA A 29 9.94 -2.84 -6.71
N ILE A 30 8.86 -2.59 -7.44
CA ILE A 30 8.84 -1.77 -8.64
C ILE A 30 8.07 -0.49 -8.38
N ASN A 31 8.68 0.64 -8.73
CA ASN A 31 8.00 1.93 -8.77
C ASN A 31 7.44 2.15 -10.17
N LEU A 32 6.14 1.91 -10.34
CA LEU A 32 5.46 2.15 -11.61
C LEU A 32 5.53 3.64 -11.98
N THR A 33 5.81 3.92 -13.26
CA THR A 33 5.66 5.27 -13.81
C THR A 33 4.17 5.67 -13.88
N PRO A 34 3.82 6.95 -14.05
CA PRO A 34 2.43 7.35 -14.28
C PRO A 34 1.79 6.66 -15.50
N GLU A 35 2.58 6.36 -16.52
CA GLU A 35 2.13 5.61 -17.70
C GLU A 35 1.85 4.15 -17.36
N ASP A 36 2.79 3.47 -16.69
CA ASP A 36 2.60 2.09 -16.22
C ASP A 36 1.38 1.96 -15.31
N ARG A 37 1.16 2.93 -14.41
CA ARG A 37 -0.02 2.93 -13.53
C ARG A 37 -1.33 3.00 -14.32
N ARG A 38 -1.38 3.76 -15.41
CA ARG A 38 -2.57 3.82 -16.28
C ARG A 38 -2.78 2.52 -17.03
N GLN A 39 -1.69 1.91 -17.53
CA GLN A 39 -1.74 0.66 -18.26
C GLN A 39 -2.13 -0.53 -17.37
N TYR A 40 -1.45 -0.72 -16.24
CA TYR A 40 -1.61 -1.89 -15.36
C TYR A 40 -2.67 -1.69 -14.27
N GLY A 41 -3.09 -0.46 -13.97
CA GLY A 41 -4.10 -0.15 -12.94
C GLY A 41 -5.50 -0.70 -13.25
N SER A 42 -5.78 -1.06 -14.50
CA SER A 42 -7.05 -1.68 -14.93
C SER A 42 -7.29 -3.08 -14.34
N ILE A 43 -6.27 -3.73 -13.79
CA ILE A 43 -6.32 -5.08 -13.19
C ILE A 43 -6.87 -5.07 -11.76
N ALA A 44 -6.94 -3.89 -11.10
CA ALA A 44 -6.92 -3.76 -9.64
C ALA A 44 -8.02 -4.51 -8.86
N ASP A 45 -9.20 -4.80 -9.43
CA ASP A 45 -10.25 -5.55 -8.70
C ASP A 45 -10.98 -6.63 -9.52
N ARG A 46 -11.33 -6.35 -10.79
CA ARG A 46 -12.12 -7.28 -11.62
C ARG A 46 -11.35 -8.53 -12.06
N ASN A 47 -10.02 -8.45 -12.15
CA ASN A 47 -9.20 -9.53 -12.68
C ASN A 47 -8.62 -10.45 -11.60
N LYS A 48 -8.63 -10.05 -10.32
CA LYS A 48 -8.15 -10.88 -9.20
C LYS A 48 -8.96 -12.17 -9.05
N LEU A 49 -10.29 -12.08 -9.11
CA LEU A 49 -11.18 -13.25 -9.10
C LEU A 49 -10.96 -14.19 -10.29
N LEU A 50 -10.58 -13.66 -11.45
CA LEU A 50 -10.27 -14.48 -12.62
C LEU A 50 -8.94 -15.24 -12.42
N VAL A 51 -7.92 -14.58 -11.87
CA VAL A 51 -6.64 -15.20 -11.54
C VAL A 51 -6.80 -16.28 -10.47
N ASP A 52 -7.59 -16.03 -9.43
CA ASP A 52 -7.87 -17.01 -8.37
C ASP A 52 -8.63 -18.23 -8.92
N LYS A 53 -9.61 -18.01 -9.81
CA LYS A 53 -10.29 -19.10 -10.53
C LYS A 53 -9.35 -19.89 -11.44
N ALA A 54 -8.49 -19.21 -12.19
CA ALA A 54 -7.51 -19.85 -13.05
C ALA A 54 -6.58 -20.75 -12.22
N LYS A 55 -6.03 -20.24 -11.11
CA LYS A 55 -5.24 -21.02 -10.15
C LYS A 55 -6.00 -22.25 -9.67
N PHE A 56 -7.26 -22.08 -9.24
CA PHE A 56 -8.09 -23.20 -8.77
C PHE A 56 -8.26 -24.29 -9.84
N TYR A 57 -8.59 -23.93 -11.08
CA TYR A 57 -8.78 -24.92 -12.16
C TYR A 57 -7.47 -25.57 -12.60
N MET A 58 -6.36 -24.82 -12.64
CA MET A 58 -5.04 -25.38 -12.94
C MET A 58 -4.60 -26.42 -11.91
N GLU A 59 -4.97 -26.27 -10.63
CA GLU A 59 -4.70 -27.27 -9.59
C GLU A 59 -5.68 -28.45 -9.65
N LYS A 60 -6.96 -28.20 -9.91
CA LYS A 60 -7.99 -29.25 -9.95
C LYS A 60 -7.89 -30.15 -11.17
N ALA A 61 -7.50 -29.60 -12.32
CA ALA A 61 -7.38 -30.33 -13.57
C ALA A 61 -6.06 -29.97 -14.30
N PRO A 62 -4.90 -30.44 -13.82
CA PRO A 62 -3.60 -30.07 -14.41
C PRO A 62 -3.46 -30.46 -15.89
N HIS A 63 -4.16 -31.51 -16.32
CA HIS A 63 -4.15 -31.98 -17.70
C HIS A 63 -4.89 -31.05 -18.68
N THR A 64 -5.73 -30.14 -18.19
CA THR A 64 -6.42 -29.14 -19.03
C THR A 64 -5.61 -27.86 -19.19
N VAL A 65 -4.48 -27.73 -18.51
CA VAL A 65 -3.61 -26.55 -18.64
C VAL A 65 -2.94 -26.59 -20.01
N PRO A 66 -3.15 -25.56 -20.87
CA PRO A 66 -2.49 -25.48 -22.16
C PRO A 66 -0.96 -25.55 -21.99
N LYS A 67 -0.29 -26.33 -22.85
CA LYS A 67 1.18 -26.48 -22.83
C LYS A 67 1.95 -25.18 -23.08
N THR A 68 1.27 -24.16 -23.61
CA THR A 68 1.82 -22.81 -23.82
C THR A 68 1.91 -22.00 -22.53
N ILE A 69 1.29 -22.44 -21.43
CA ILE A 69 1.35 -21.76 -20.14
C ILE A 69 2.52 -22.34 -19.32
N ASP A 70 3.45 -21.49 -18.91
CA ASP A 70 4.39 -21.83 -17.85
C ASP A 70 3.67 -21.77 -16.50
N LYS A 71 3.14 -22.92 -16.08
CA LYS A 71 2.45 -23.03 -14.79
C LYS A 71 3.39 -22.77 -13.61
N ALA A 72 4.67 -23.12 -13.72
CA ALA A 72 5.62 -22.93 -12.63
C ALA A 72 5.90 -21.44 -12.41
N GLU A 73 5.99 -20.65 -13.49
CA GLU A 73 6.06 -19.19 -13.41
C GLU A 73 4.79 -18.58 -12.81
N PHE A 74 3.62 -18.97 -13.33
CA PHE A 74 2.34 -18.52 -12.79
C PHE A 74 2.21 -18.78 -11.28
N ASP A 75 2.62 -19.95 -10.81
CA ASP A 75 2.57 -20.32 -9.41
C ASP A 75 3.51 -19.48 -8.53
N ARG A 76 4.71 -19.15 -9.04
CA ARG A 76 5.66 -18.26 -8.36
C ARG A 76 5.09 -16.85 -8.25
N ASP A 77 4.53 -16.31 -9.32
CA ASP A 77 3.94 -14.97 -9.35
C ASP A 77 2.72 -14.86 -8.43
N TYR A 78 1.85 -15.87 -8.45
CA TYR A 78 0.68 -15.95 -7.57
C TYR A 78 1.10 -15.95 -6.09
N ALA A 79 2.13 -16.72 -5.74
CA ALA A 79 2.65 -16.77 -4.37
C ALA A 79 3.30 -15.44 -3.97
N ALA A 80 4.14 -14.86 -4.84
CA ALA A 80 4.81 -13.58 -4.59
C ALA A 80 3.80 -12.43 -4.38
N ARG A 81 2.69 -12.42 -5.14
CA ARG A 81 1.58 -11.49 -4.92
C ARG A 81 1.04 -11.57 -3.48
N GLY A 82 0.79 -12.78 -2.98
CA GLY A 82 0.30 -12.98 -1.61
C GLY A 82 1.30 -12.50 -0.55
N GLN A 83 2.60 -12.68 -0.79
CA GLN A 83 3.66 -12.21 0.12
C GLN A 83 3.72 -10.68 0.23
N VAL A 84 3.40 -9.95 -0.86
CA VAL A 84 3.41 -8.48 -0.88
C VAL A 84 2.11 -7.88 -0.31
N GLU A 85 0.98 -8.59 -0.38
CA GLU A 85 -0.34 -8.06 -0.01
C GLU A 85 -0.43 -7.68 1.48
N THR A 86 0.04 -8.55 2.38
CA THR A 86 0.03 -8.29 3.84
C THR A 86 0.87 -7.06 4.23
N PRO A 87 2.17 -6.97 3.92
CA PRO A 87 2.97 -5.81 4.29
C PRO A 87 2.46 -4.52 3.62
N LEU A 88 1.94 -4.59 2.39
CA LEU A 88 1.31 -3.44 1.74
C LEU A 88 0.12 -2.92 2.54
N ARG A 89 -0.77 -3.81 3.00
CA ARG A 89 -1.92 -3.44 3.83
C ARG A 89 -1.49 -2.79 5.14
N GLU A 90 -0.51 -3.37 5.83
CA GLU A 90 -0.02 -2.83 7.10
C GLU A 90 0.63 -1.45 6.94
N LEU A 91 1.49 -1.28 5.93
CA LEU A 91 2.12 0.00 5.62
C LEU A 91 1.08 1.07 5.23
N THR A 92 0.02 0.67 4.51
CA THR A 92 -1.09 1.56 4.17
C THR A 92 -1.80 2.06 5.43
N MET A 93 -2.13 1.15 6.36
CA MET A 93 -2.77 1.53 7.63
C MET A 93 -1.87 2.45 8.48
N VAL A 94 -0.56 2.24 8.49
CA VAL A 94 0.39 3.12 9.19
C VAL A 94 0.41 4.50 8.53
N ALA A 95 0.45 4.56 7.20
CA ALA A 95 0.43 5.82 6.46
C ALA A 95 -0.90 6.59 6.66
N GLU A 96 -2.03 5.88 6.74
CA GLU A 96 -3.34 6.46 7.07
C GLU A 96 -3.35 7.10 8.45
N LYS A 97 -2.86 6.40 9.48
CA LYS A 97 -2.75 6.97 10.84
C LYS A 97 -1.95 8.27 10.88
N LEU A 98 -0.81 8.31 10.18
CA LEU A 98 0.02 9.52 10.08
C LEU A 98 -0.69 10.65 9.34
N ARG A 99 -1.40 10.33 8.25
CA ARG A 99 -2.19 11.28 7.46
C ARG A 99 -3.34 11.88 8.28
N ASP A 100 -4.07 11.05 9.02
CA ASP A 100 -5.19 11.48 9.84
C ASP A 100 -4.70 12.38 10.99
N THR A 101 -3.62 11.97 11.67
CA THR A 101 -2.97 12.77 12.71
C THR A 101 -2.53 14.13 12.16
N LYS A 102 -1.88 14.16 10.98
CA LYS A 102 -1.48 15.40 10.32
C LYS A 102 -2.69 16.28 9.98
N THR A 103 -3.78 15.69 9.48
CA THR A 103 -4.99 16.43 9.11
C THR A 103 -5.60 17.14 10.33
N LEU A 104 -5.63 16.46 11.48
CA LEU A 104 -6.10 17.07 12.74
C LEU A 104 -5.17 18.20 13.21
N LEU A 105 -3.85 18.01 13.13
CA LEU A 105 -2.88 19.06 13.47
C LEU A 105 -2.99 20.28 12.53
N ASP A 106 -3.17 20.05 11.23
CA ASP A 106 -3.36 21.13 10.24
C ASP A 106 -4.65 21.92 10.53
N TYR A 107 -5.73 21.22 10.88
CA TYR A 107 -6.98 21.85 11.28
C TYR A 107 -6.81 22.71 12.54
N ASP A 108 -6.14 22.17 13.56
CA ASP A 108 -5.85 22.87 14.81
C ASP A 108 -4.98 24.13 14.58
N ASN A 109 -4.00 24.04 13.68
CA ASN A 109 -3.18 25.18 13.25
C ASN A 109 -4.02 26.23 12.50
N LEU A 110 -4.90 25.80 11.60
CA LEU A 110 -5.77 26.70 10.84
C LEU A 110 -6.70 27.49 11.77
N GLN A 111 -7.36 26.81 12.71
CA GLN A 111 -8.24 27.45 13.69
C GLN A 111 -7.51 28.48 14.55
N THR A 112 -6.23 28.24 14.84
CA THR A 112 -5.38 29.18 15.60
C THR A 112 -4.94 30.37 14.75
N ALA A 113 -4.65 30.14 13.46
CA ALA A 113 -4.15 31.16 12.55
C ALA A 113 -5.23 32.11 12.02
N THR A 114 -6.47 31.66 11.90
CA THR A 114 -7.59 32.52 11.48
C THR A 114 -8.34 33.05 12.70
N PRO A 115 -8.55 34.38 12.82
CA PRO A 115 -9.44 34.90 13.86
C PRO A 115 -10.80 34.23 13.73
N GLN A 116 -11.27 33.58 14.80
CA GLN A 116 -12.67 33.20 14.85
C GLN A 116 -13.47 34.47 14.59
N SER A 117 -14.26 34.49 13.51
CA SER A 117 -15.20 35.58 13.26
C SER A 117 -16.01 35.73 14.53
N VAL A 118 -15.71 36.76 15.32
CA VAL A 118 -16.47 37.14 16.49
C VAL A 118 -17.89 37.24 16.00
N GLY A 119 -18.76 36.37 16.52
CA GLY A 119 -20.16 36.37 16.19
C GLY A 119 -20.68 37.79 16.28
N SER A 120 -21.30 38.23 15.19
CA SER A 120 -21.96 39.52 15.07
C SER A 120 -22.78 39.82 16.32
N ILE A 121 -22.49 40.97 16.91
CA ILE A 121 -23.31 41.64 17.94
C ILE A 121 -24.63 42.06 17.31
#